data_AF-A0A9D5GTT5-F1
#
_entry.id   AF-A0A9D5GTT5-F1
#
_cell.length_a   1.000
_cell.length_b   1.000
_cell.length_c   1.000
_cell.angle_alpha   90.00
_cell.angle_beta   90.00
_cell.angle_gamma   90.00
#
_symmetry.space_group_name_H-M   'P 1'
#
loop_
_entity.id
_entity.type
_entity.pdbx_description
1 polymer ?
#
loop_
_entity_poly.entity_id
_entity_poly.type
_entity_poly.pdbx_seq_one_letter_code
_entity_poly.pdbx_strand_id
1 'polypeptide(L)'
;ATVAQGFILGGFIKGITVDGRVFAGGAFDWLSPFSILVAISLLLGYVLLGACWLFLKTGGETQEFSRKWAKRALIGVLVAMGAVSLATLSIDPRVTERWGVSMTSVDFGTFWYLVPIPTLAGVLIYMLWKDLSNRTLKPEWRPYLLTVGIFLAGYTGFAVSLFPYLVPFEITLWDAAARDNALGLMLVGAVIMLPTILIYTAYVYKLFWGKVNLEDGYHG
;
A
#
# COMPACT_ATOMS: atom_id res chain seq x y z
N ALA A 1 -13.35 6.87 -4.17
CA ALA A 1 -11.96 7.09 -4.63
C ALA A 1 -11.11 5.82 -4.55
N THR A 2 -10.88 5.25 -3.36
CA THR A 2 -10.02 4.06 -3.17
C THR A 2 -10.39 2.85 -4.03
N VAL A 3 -11.69 2.56 -4.17
CA VAL A 3 -12.18 1.47 -5.03
C VAL A 3 -11.78 1.69 -6.50
N ALA A 4 -11.91 2.91 -7.01
CA ALA A 4 -11.50 3.26 -8.36
C ALA A 4 -9.97 3.15 -8.54
N GLN A 5 -9.18 3.59 -7.54
CA GLN A 5 -7.72 3.40 -7.56
C GLN A 5 -7.34 1.92 -7.63
N GLY A 6 -8.05 1.05 -6.90
CA GLY A 6 -7.78 -0.37 -6.93
C GLY A 6 -8.18 -1.04 -8.24
N PHE A 7 -9.28 -0.60 -8.86
CA PHE A 7 -9.63 -1.06 -10.20
C PHE A 7 -8.59 -0.66 -11.25
N ILE A 8 -8.12 0.59 -11.21
CA ILE A 8 -7.06 1.09 -12.10
C ILE A 8 -5.77 0.30 -11.89
N LEU A 9 -5.33 0.14 -10.64
CA LEU A 9 -4.10 -0.58 -10.31
C LEU A 9 -4.19 -2.06 -10.72
N GLY A 10 -5.32 -2.72 -10.44
CA GLY A 10 -5.53 -4.11 -10.80
C GLY A 10 -5.62 -4.34 -12.30
N GLY A 11 -6.29 -3.45 -13.04
CA GLY A 11 -6.32 -3.48 -14.50
C GLY A 11 -4.93 -3.27 -15.11
N PHE A 12 -4.15 -2.36 -14.53
CA PHE A 12 -2.77 -2.09 -14.96
C PHE A 12 -1.85 -3.30 -14.78
N ILE A 13 -1.91 -3.98 -13.63
CA ILE A 13 -1.08 -5.17 -13.35
C ILE A 13 -1.39 -6.33 -14.30
N LYS A 14 -2.68 -6.51 -14.64
CA LYS A 14 -3.12 -7.58 -15.55
C LYS A 14 -2.69 -7.33 -17.00
N GLY A 15 -2.33 -6.10 -17.34
CA GLY A 15 -2.07 -5.67 -18.71
C GLY A 15 -3.34 -5.15 -19.38
N ILE A 16 -3.17 -4.15 -20.24
CA ILE A 16 -4.24 -3.56 -21.03
C ILE A 16 -4.09 -4.10 -22.45
N THR A 17 -5.18 -4.58 -23.06
CA THR A 17 -5.15 -5.05 -24.45
C THR A 17 -4.96 -3.85 -25.38
N VAL A 18 -3.79 -3.75 -26.01
CA VAL A 18 -3.46 -2.69 -26.97
C VAL A 18 -3.18 -3.33 -28.32
N ASP A 19 -3.80 -2.81 -29.38
CA ASP A 19 -3.43 -3.13 -30.76
C ASP A 19 -2.66 -1.94 -31.34
N GLY A 20 -1.34 -2.08 -31.45
CA GLY A 20 -0.43 -1.00 -31.83
C GLY A 20 -0.33 0.10 -30.76
N ARG A 21 -0.87 1.31 -31.05
CA ARG A 21 -0.93 2.45 -30.11
C ARG A 21 -2.37 2.81 -29.71
N VAL A 22 -3.34 1.98 -30.08
CA VAL A 22 -4.77 2.22 -29.85
C VAL A 22 -5.26 1.22 -28.81
N PHE A 23 -5.99 1.71 -27.82
CA PHE A 23 -6.69 0.86 -26.86
C PHE A 23 -7.66 -0.04 -27.61
N ALA A 24 -7.41 -1.35 -27.57
CA ALA A 24 -8.23 -2.37 -28.24
C ALA A 24 -9.07 -3.19 -27.25
N GLY A 25 -9.02 -2.84 -25.95
CA GLY A 25 -9.77 -3.50 -24.90
C GLY A 25 -11.28 -3.19 -24.91
N GLY A 26 -12.05 -4.06 -24.27
CA GLY A 26 -13.48 -3.84 -24.03
C GLY A 26 -13.75 -2.83 -22.92
N ALA A 27 -14.96 -2.25 -22.89
CA ALA A 27 -15.37 -1.28 -21.87
C ALA A 27 -15.33 -1.81 -20.41
N PHE A 28 -15.23 -3.13 -20.22
CA PHE A 28 -15.16 -3.80 -18.92
C PHE A 28 -13.85 -4.55 -18.67
N ASP A 29 -12.81 -4.39 -19.50
CA ASP A 29 -11.53 -5.09 -19.30
C ASP A 29 -10.83 -4.71 -17.98
N TRP A 30 -11.14 -3.52 -17.46
CA TRP A 30 -10.70 -3.07 -16.14
C TRP A 30 -11.37 -3.83 -14.98
N LEU A 31 -12.51 -4.48 -15.20
CA LEU A 31 -13.27 -5.22 -14.21
C LEU A 31 -12.94 -6.72 -14.31
N SER A 32 -12.03 -7.17 -13.46
CA SER A 32 -11.59 -8.57 -13.39
C SER A 32 -11.60 -9.06 -11.94
N PRO A 33 -11.62 -10.38 -11.70
CA PRO A 33 -11.52 -10.92 -10.34
C PRO A 33 -10.29 -10.39 -9.59
N PHE A 34 -9.17 -10.21 -10.31
CA PHE A 34 -7.96 -9.63 -9.75
C PHE A 34 -8.12 -8.15 -9.39
N SER A 35 -8.71 -7.33 -10.27
CA SER A 35 -8.89 -5.90 -9.97
C SER A 35 -9.92 -5.66 -8.86
N ILE A 36 -10.94 -6.52 -8.74
CA ILE A 36 -11.85 -6.55 -7.59
C ILE A 36 -11.09 -6.89 -6.32
N LEU A 37 -10.23 -7.92 -6.35
CA LEU A 37 -9.41 -8.29 -5.20
C LEU A 37 -8.51 -7.12 -4.76
N VAL A 38 -7.83 -6.45 -5.70
CA VAL A 38 -6.99 -5.28 -5.41
C VAL A 38 -7.82 -4.12 -4.86
N ALA A 39 -9.01 -3.85 -5.42
CA ALA A 39 -9.91 -2.80 -4.93
C ALA A 39 -10.39 -3.05 -3.49
N ILE A 40 -10.78 -4.28 -3.18
CA ILE A 40 -11.16 -4.67 -1.81
C ILE A 40 -9.96 -4.58 -0.87
N SER A 41 -8.78 -5.02 -1.32
CA SER A 41 -7.54 -4.99 -0.54
C SER A 41 -7.16 -3.57 -0.16
N LEU A 42 -7.20 -2.62 -1.12
CA LEU A 42 -6.95 -1.22 -0.84
C LEU A 42 -8.01 -0.64 0.10
N LEU A 43 -9.30 -0.94 -0.11
CA LEU A 43 -10.36 -0.47 0.78
C LEU A 43 -10.10 -0.89 2.24
N LEU A 44 -9.79 -2.17 2.47
CA LEU A 44 -9.48 -2.70 3.80
C LEU A 44 -8.24 -2.01 4.41
N GLY A 45 -7.22 -1.77 3.59
CA GLY A 45 -6.04 -1.03 4.01
C GLY A 45 -6.36 0.39 4.44
N TYR A 46 -7.13 1.14 3.67
CA TYR A 46 -7.51 2.51 4.02
C TYR A 46 -8.39 2.56 5.28
N VAL A 47 -9.26 1.56 5.47
CA VAL A 47 -10.01 1.40 6.73
C VAL A 47 -9.05 1.16 7.90
N LEU A 48 -8.01 0.34 7.73
CA LEU A 48 -7.00 0.11 8.77
C LEU A 48 -6.23 1.39 9.12
N LEU A 49 -5.73 2.12 8.11
CA LEU A 49 -5.03 3.41 8.30
C LEU A 49 -5.93 4.42 9.02
N GLY A 50 -7.17 4.57 8.56
CA GLY A 50 -8.15 5.47 9.17
C GLY A 50 -8.48 5.08 10.62
N ALA A 51 -8.67 3.78 10.90
CA ALA A 51 -8.97 3.30 12.25
C ALA A 51 -7.78 3.50 13.21
N CYS A 52 -6.55 3.26 12.77
CA CYS A 52 -5.34 3.54 13.56
C CYS A 52 -5.11 5.05 13.77
N TRP A 53 -5.44 5.87 12.78
CA TRP A 53 -5.39 7.33 12.90
C TRP A 53 -6.42 7.85 13.91
N LEU A 54 -7.66 7.37 13.83
CA LEU A 54 -8.70 7.71 14.81
C LEU A 54 -8.32 7.23 16.21
N PHE A 55 -7.73 6.04 16.34
CA PHE A 55 -7.22 5.54 17.62
C PHE A 55 -6.16 6.47 18.24
N LEU A 56 -5.32 7.11 17.42
CA LEU A 56 -4.33 8.09 17.86
C LEU A 56 -4.95 9.44 18.26
N LYS A 57 -6.00 9.89 17.56
CA LYS A 57 -6.59 11.22 17.74
C LYS A 57 -7.76 11.28 18.72
N THR A 58 -8.33 10.14 19.11
CA THR A 58 -9.52 10.07 19.97
C THR A 58 -9.20 9.52 21.37
N GLY A 59 -10.12 9.72 22.31
CA GLY A 59 -10.08 9.17 23.66
C GLY A 59 -11.36 8.42 24.02
N GLY A 60 -11.35 7.69 25.13
CA GLY A 60 -12.54 7.08 25.72
C GLY A 60 -13.22 6.03 24.84
N GLU A 61 -14.55 6.10 24.73
CA GLU A 61 -15.37 5.11 24.02
C GLU A 61 -15.08 5.06 22.51
N THR A 62 -14.91 6.22 21.87
CA THR A 62 -14.58 6.31 20.44
C THR A 62 -13.24 5.65 20.14
N GLN A 63 -12.26 5.79 21.04
CA GLN A 63 -10.95 5.15 20.88
C GLN A 63 -11.04 3.62 20.93
N GLU A 64 -11.85 3.05 21.84
CA GLU A 64 -12.10 1.61 21.89
C GLU A 64 -12.86 1.12 20.64
N PHE A 65 -13.80 1.91 20.12
CA PHE A 65 -14.49 1.61 18.86
C PHE A 65 -13.50 1.56 17.68
N SER A 66 -12.65 2.57 17.53
CA SER A 66 -11.61 2.60 16.50
C SER A 66 -10.64 1.43 16.64
N ARG A 67 -10.24 1.05 17.86
CA ARG A 67 -9.40 -0.14 18.10
C ARG A 67 -10.05 -1.44 17.61
N LYS A 68 -11.35 -1.63 17.86
CA LYS A 68 -12.09 -2.81 17.38
C LYS A 68 -12.12 -2.88 15.86
N TRP A 69 -12.37 -1.76 15.20
CA TRP A 69 -12.34 -1.67 13.74
C TRP A 69 -10.94 -1.88 13.16
N ALA A 70 -9.90 -1.31 13.79
CA ALA A 70 -8.51 -1.54 13.40
C ALA A 70 -8.15 -3.03 13.44
N LYS A 71 -8.57 -3.77 14.48
CA LYS A 71 -8.36 -5.23 14.53
C LYS A 71 -9.06 -5.98 13.40
N ARG A 72 -10.33 -5.67 13.14
CA ARG A 72 -11.10 -6.32 12.06
C ARG A 72 -10.49 -6.02 10.69
N ALA A 73 -10.11 -4.77 10.46
CA ALA A 73 -9.45 -4.34 9.24
C ALA A 73 -8.08 -5.00 9.08
N LEU A 74 -7.32 -5.19 10.16
CA LEU A 74 -6.02 -5.88 10.14
C LEU A 74 -6.14 -7.34 9.68
N ILE A 75 -7.16 -8.06 10.13
CA ILE A 75 -7.44 -9.42 9.65
C ILE A 75 -7.75 -9.38 8.15
N GLY A 76 -8.59 -8.43 7.73
CA GLY A 76 -8.90 -8.22 6.32
C GLY A 76 -7.65 -7.95 5.48
N VAL A 77 -6.75 -7.08 5.95
CA VAL A 77 -5.47 -6.76 5.30
C VAL A 77 -4.55 -7.98 5.23
N LEU A 78 -4.45 -8.78 6.30
CA LEU A 78 -3.64 -10.01 6.29
C LEU A 78 -4.15 -11.00 5.22
N VAL A 79 -5.47 -11.23 5.18
CA VAL A 79 -6.08 -12.12 4.17
C VAL A 79 -5.89 -11.55 2.77
N ALA A 80 -6.12 -10.25 2.59
CA ALA A 80 -5.93 -9.54 1.33
C ALA A 80 -4.49 -9.61 0.82
N MET A 81 -3.49 -9.38 1.69
CA MET A 81 -2.08 -9.49 1.33
C MET A 81 -1.71 -10.90 0.90
N GLY A 82 -2.20 -11.93 1.61
CA GLY A 82 -2.01 -13.32 1.21
C GLY A 82 -2.65 -13.62 -0.14
N ALA A 83 -3.90 -13.23 -0.33
CA ALA A 83 -4.65 -13.46 -1.57
C ALA A 83 -4.02 -12.74 -2.77
N VAL A 84 -3.63 -11.47 -2.62
CA VAL A 84 -2.95 -10.70 -3.67
C VAL A 84 -1.59 -11.31 -3.97
N SER A 85 -0.81 -11.72 -2.96
CA SER A 85 0.50 -12.34 -3.20
C SER A 85 0.38 -13.62 -4.01
N LEU A 86 -0.57 -14.50 -3.67
CA LEU A 86 -0.84 -15.73 -4.42
C LEU A 86 -1.37 -15.45 -5.83
N ALA A 87 -2.28 -14.47 -5.97
CA ALA A 87 -2.79 -14.08 -7.27
C ALA A 87 -1.69 -13.50 -8.15
N THR A 88 -0.80 -12.65 -7.62
CA THR A 88 0.33 -12.05 -8.35
C THR A 88 1.30 -13.11 -8.85
N LEU A 89 1.61 -14.13 -8.05
CA LEU A 89 2.43 -15.26 -8.48
C LEU A 89 1.78 -16.10 -9.59
N SER A 90 0.47 -15.97 -9.79
CA SER A 90 -0.30 -16.71 -10.79
C SER A 90 -0.56 -15.91 -12.08
N ILE A 91 -0.19 -14.62 -12.13
CA ILE A 91 -0.46 -13.74 -13.28
C ILE A 91 0.50 -14.00 -14.43
N ASP A 92 1.81 -14.07 -14.15
CA ASP A 92 2.83 -14.26 -15.18
C ASP A 92 4.04 -15.06 -14.63
N PRO A 93 4.53 -16.06 -15.37
CA PRO A 93 5.70 -16.86 -14.98
C PRO A 93 6.94 -16.03 -14.64
N ARG A 94 7.15 -14.88 -15.29
CA ARG A 94 8.30 -13.99 -15.04
C ARG A 94 8.26 -13.37 -13.64
N VAL A 95 7.07 -13.13 -13.09
CA VAL A 95 6.91 -12.63 -11.72
C VAL A 95 7.20 -13.75 -10.73
N THR A 96 6.74 -14.97 -11.01
CA THR A 96 7.01 -16.15 -10.18
C THR A 96 8.51 -16.46 -10.12
N GLU A 97 9.20 -16.45 -11.28
CA GLU A 97 10.64 -16.67 -11.39
C GLU A 97 11.46 -15.65 -10.59
N ARG A 98 11.05 -14.38 -10.54
CA ARG A 98 11.71 -13.34 -9.73
C ARG A 98 11.66 -13.60 -8.24
N TRP A 99 10.58 -14.20 -7.77
CA TRP A 99 10.46 -14.60 -6.38
C TRP A 99 11.21 -15.91 -6.09
N GLY A 100 11.93 -16.47 -7.07
CA GLY A 100 12.61 -17.75 -6.94
C GLY A 100 11.63 -18.92 -6.83
N VAL A 101 10.37 -18.73 -7.22
CA VAL A 101 9.33 -19.76 -7.18
C VAL A 101 9.04 -20.19 -8.60
N SER A 102 9.29 -21.45 -8.93
CA SER A 102 8.81 -22.08 -10.16
C SER A 102 7.82 -23.18 -9.79
N MET A 103 6.94 -23.56 -10.73
CA MET A 103 5.97 -24.65 -10.54
C MET A 103 6.62 -25.98 -10.13
N THR A 104 7.91 -26.16 -10.41
CA THR A 104 8.63 -27.42 -10.21
C THR A 104 9.79 -27.33 -9.22
N SER A 105 10.28 -26.13 -8.89
CA SER A 105 11.40 -25.95 -7.95
C SER A 105 11.40 -24.54 -7.33
N VAL A 106 11.86 -24.44 -6.09
CA VAL A 106 12.12 -23.16 -5.42
C VAL A 106 13.62 -22.93 -5.45
N ASP A 107 14.05 -21.89 -6.17
CA ASP A 107 15.43 -21.41 -6.09
C ASP A 107 15.61 -20.66 -4.77
N PHE A 108 16.17 -21.37 -3.80
CA PHE A 108 16.43 -20.83 -2.47
C PHE A 108 17.42 -19.64 -2.49
N GLY A 109 18.27 -19.51 -3.52
CA GLY A 109 19.20 -18.39 -3.65
C GLY A 109 18.47 -17.06 -3.85
N THR A 110 17.60 -17.01 -4.86
CA THR A 110 16.79 -15.82 -5.17
C THR A 110 15.69 -15.59 -4.12
N PHE A 111 15.03 -16.67 -3.66
CA PHE A 111 13.98 -16.57 -2.65
C PHE A 111 14.49 -15.97 -1.34
N TRP A 112 15.66 -16.39 -0.85
CA TRP A 112 16.23 -15.89 0.41
C TRP A 112 16.52 -14.38 0.38
N TYR A 113 16.84 -13.83 -0.79
CA TYR A 113 17.07 -12.39 -0.94
C TYR A 113 15.78 -11.56 -0.84
N LEU A 114 14.63 -12.12 -1.26
CA LEU A 114 13.34 -11.42 -1.23
C LEU A 114 12.50 -11.70 0.04
N VAL A 115 12.77 -12.79 0.76
CA VAL A 115 12.15 -13.16 2.05
C VAL A 115 12.14 -12.06 3.12
N PRO A 116 13.13 -11.15 3.22
CA PRO A 116 13.10 -10.03 4.17
C PRO A 116 11.84 -9.15 4.06
N ILE A 117 11.27 -9.01 2.86
CA ILE A 117 10.09 -8.17 2.62
C ILE A 117 8.81 -8.75 3.26
N PRO A 118 8.38 -9.99 2.93
CA PRO A 118 7.19 -10.59 3.55
C PRO A 118 7.40 -10.88 5.04
N THR A 119 8.63 -11.19 5.47
CA THR A 119 8.92 -11.38 6.90
C THR A 119 8.79 -10.07 7.68
N LEU A 120 9.31 -8.96 7.16
CA LEU A 120 9.10 -7.64 7.75
C LEU A 120 7.61 -7.30 7.85
N ALA A 121 6.84 -7.51 6.77
CA ALA A 121 5.39 -7.30 6.79
C ALA A 121 4.70 -8.15 7.87
N GLY A 122 5.05 -9.43 7.98
CA GLY A 122 4.51 -10.34 9.00
C GLY A 122 4.85 -9.90 10.42
N VAL A 123 6.10 -9.47 10.67
CA VAL A 123 6.53 -8.94 11.96
C VAL A 123 5.74 -7.68 12.33
N LEU A 124 5.57 -6.75 11.38
CA LEU A 124 4.81 -5.52 11.62
C LEU A 124 3.33 -5.79 11.90
N ILE A 125 2.71 -6.72 11.17
CA ILE A 125 1.33 -7.17 11.42
C ILE A 125 1.22 -7.80 12.81
N TYR A 126 2.16 -8.66 13.19
CA TYR A 126 2.18 -9.30 14.51
C TYR A 126 2.34 -8.26 15.63
N MET A 127 3.26 -7.31 15.49
CA MET A 127 3.45 -6.21 16.43
C MET A 127 2.19 -5.36 16.55
N LEU A 128 1.53 -5.05 15.43
CA LEU A 128 0.28 -4.28 15.43
C LEU A 128 -0.85 -5.06 16.08
N TRP A 129 -0.95 -6.37 15.83
CA TRP A 129 -1.94 -7.23 16.47
C TRP A 129 -1.76 -7.27 17.99
N LYS A 130 -0.52 -7.44 18.45
CA LYS A 130 -0.17 -7.38 19.88
C LYS A 130 -0.53 -6.02 20.46
N ASP A 131 -0.21 -4.95 19.73
CA ASP A 131 -0.46 -3.60 20.19
C ASP A 131 -1.98 -3.30 20.31
N LEU A 132 -2.77 -3.71 19.33
CA LEU A 132 -4.23 -3.54 19.40
C LEU A 132 -4.89 -4.49 20.42
N SER A 133 -4.21 -5.57 20.81
CA SER A 133 -4.73 -6.55 21.79
C SER A 133 -4.46 -6.17 23.23
N ASN A 134 -3.38 -5.44 23.49
CA ASN A 134 -3.01 -5.06 24.83
C ASN A 134 -3.63 -3.70 25.20
N ARG A 135 -4.54 -3.70 26.19
CA ARG A 135 -5.28 -2.49 26.60
C ARG A 135 -4.43 -1.45 27.32
N THR A 136 -3.26 -1.84 27.83
CA THR A 136 -2.38 -0.99 28.67
C THR A 136 -1.30 -0.26 27.88
N LEU A 137 -1.40 -0.18 26.55
CA LEU A 137 -0.33 0.39 25.73
C LEU A 137 -0.07 1.87 25.97
N LYS A 138 1.22 2.22 26.10
CA LYS A 138 1.69 3.57 26.47
C LYS A 138 2.46 4.33 25.37
N PRO A 139 2.45 3.89 24.10
CA PRO A 139 2.35 4.93 23.06
C PRO A 139 1.28 4.65 22.01
N GLU A 140 0.27 5.52 21.98
CA GLU A 140 -0.87 5.44 21.05
C GLU A 140 -0.49 5.70 19.58
N TRP A 141 0.69 6.27 19.33
CA TRP A 141 1.21 6.51 17.98
C TRP A 141 1.80 5.25 17.32
N ARG A 142 2.19 4.25 18.11
CA ARG A 142 2.83 3.02 17.59
C ARG A 142 1.94 2.26 16.61
N PRO A 143 0.64 2.02 16.89
CA PRO A 143 -0.25 1.36 15.94
C PRO A 143 -0.33 2.06 14.57
N TYR A 144 -0.34 3.39 14.55
CA TYR A 144 -0.37 4.14 13.30
C TYR A 144 0.91 3.97 12.49
N LEU A 145 2.09 4.12 13.11
CA LEU A 145 3.37 3.93 12.41
C LEU A 145 3.58 2.50 11.94
N LEU A 146 3.14 1.50 12.72
CA LEU A 146 3.19 0.10 12.30
C LEU A 146 2.32 -0.13 11.07
N THR A 147 1.10 0.43 11.02
CA THR A 147 0.25 0.36 9.83
C THR A 147 0.92 1.01 8.61
N VAL A 148 1.53 2.18 8.76
CA VAL A 148 2.31 2.81 7.67
C VAL A 148 3.44 1.90 7.21
N GLY A 149 4.16 1.27 8.14
CA GLY A 149 5.20 0.28 7.82
C GLY A 149 4.68 -0.92 7.03
N ILE A 150 3.51 -1.47 7.39
CA ILE A 150 2.87 -2.58 6.66
C ILE A 150 2.59 -2.18 5.21
N PHE A 151 2.06 -0.98 5.01
CA PHE A 151 1.82 -0.42 3.68
C PHE A 151 3.10 -0.26 2.87
N LEU A 152 4.15 0.30 3.47
CA LEU A 152 5.45 0.45 2.81
C LEU A 152 6.06 -0.91 2.43
N ALA A 153 5.97 -1.91 3.31
CA ALA A 153 6.42 -3.27 3.02
C ALA A 153 5.63 -3.90 1.86
N GLY A 154 4.31 -3.74 1.83
CA GLY A 154 3.45 -4.18 0.74
C GLY A 154 3.79 -3.50 -0.59
N TYR A 155 3.95 -2.18 -0.60
CA TYR A 155 4.38 -1.43 -1.79
C TYR A 155 5.76 -1.84 -2.28
N THR A 156 6.68 -2.14 -1.37
CA THR A 156 8.03 -2.62 -1.71
C THR A 156 7.94 -3.99 -2.40
N GLY A 157 7.17 -4.93 -1.84
CA GLY A 157 6.96 -6.25 -2.47
C GLY A 157 6.33 -6.13 -3.87
N PHE A 158 5.38 -5.20 -4.03
CA PHE A 158 4.79 -4.90 -5.33
C PHE A 158 5.79 -4.27 -6.31
N ALA A 159 6.58 -3.29 -5.88
CA ALA A 159 7.58 -2.62 -6.70
C ALA A 159 8.66 -3.60 -7.19
N VAL A 160 9.16 -4.47 -6.31
CA VAL A 160 10.12 -5.52 -6.67
C VAL A 160 9.52 -6.52 -7.67
N SER A 161 8.22 -6.83 -7.53
CA SER A 161 7.54 -7.73 -8.46
C SER A 161 7.45 -7.18 -9.88
N LEU A 162 7.24 -5.86 -10.03
CA LEU A 162 7.09 -5.22 -11.35
C LEU A 162 8.41 -4.76 -11.96
N PHE A 163 9.37 -4.29 -11.16
CA PHE A 163 10.64 -3.74 -11.64
C PHE A 163 11.38 -4.70 -12.60
N PRO A 164 11.81 -4.28 -13.82
CA PRO A 164 11.98 -2.91 -14.28
C PRO A 164 10.82 -2.41 -15.18
N TYR A 165 9.69 -3.12 -15.21
CA TYR A 165 8.56 -2.74 -16.04
C TYR A 165 7.74 -1.67 -15.34
N LEU A 166 7.49 -0.56 -16.05
CA LEU A 166 6.51 0.42 -15.61
C LEU A 166 5.12 -0.12 -15.93
N VAL A 167 4.85 -0.45 -17.20
CA VAL A 167 3.66 -1.19 -17.64
C VAL A 167 4.06 -2.67 -17.77
N PRO A 168 3.44 -3.60 -17.02
CA PRO A 168 3.81 -5.00 -17.08
C PRO A 168 3.85 -5.51 -18.53
N PHE A 169 4.99 -6.12 -18.90
CA PHE A 169 5.22 -6.82 -20.17
C PHE A 169 5.25 -5.96 -21.45
N GLU A 170 5.10 -4.63 -21.33
CA GLU A 170 5.00 -3.72 -22.49
C GLU A 170 6.12 -2.66 -22.49
N ILE A 171 6.30 -1.93 -21.38
CA ILE A 171 7.18 -0.74 -21.33
C ILE A 171 8.07 -0.79 -20.09
N THR A 172 9.39 -0.71 -20.28
CA THR A 172 10.35 -0.61 -19.18
C THR A 172 10.45 0.82 -18.65
N LEU A 173 10.97 0.97 -17.42
CA LEU A 173 11.26 2.28 -16.82
C LEU A 173 12.16 3.15 -17.71
N TRP A 174 13.07 2.53 -18.47
CA TRP A 174 13.99 3.23 -19.36
C TRP A 174 13.31 3.65 -20.65
N ASP A 175 12.42 2.81 -21.20
CA ASP A 175 11.65 3.14 -22.41
C ASP A 175 10.59 4.22 -22.14
N ALA A 176 10.06 4.26 -20.91
CA ALA A 176 9.12 5.29 -20.46
C ALA A 176 9.80 6.61 -20.05
N ALA A 177 11.14 6.64 -19.94
CA ALA A 177 11.85 7.81 -19.47
C ALA A 177 11.74 8.97 -20.47
N ALA A 178 11.40 10.16 -19.95
CA ALA A 178 11.47 11.38 -20.74
C ALA A 178 12.93 11.72 -21.08
N ARG A 179 13.15 12.54 -22.11
CA ARG A 179 14.49 13.06 -22.46
C ARG A 179 15.20 13.65 -21.23
N ASP A 180 16.49 13.41 -21.10
CA ASP A 180 17.32 13.78 -19.94
C ASP A 180 17.13 15.24 -19.49
N ASN A 181 17.04 16.18 -20.42
CA ASN A 181 16.81 17.60 -20.11
C ASN A 181 15.46 17.84 -19.41
N ALA A 182 14.40 17.16 -19.84
CA ALA A 182 13.09 17.26 -19.21
C ALA A 182 13.08 16.55 -17.84
N LEU A 183 13.75 15.40 -17.73
CA LEU A 183 13.91 14.68 -16.47
C LEU A 183 14.70 15.50 -15.44
N GLY A 184 15.78 16.17 -15.86
CA GLY A 184 16.56 17.09 -15.04
C GLY A 184 15.74 18.28 -14.55
N LEU A 185 14.90 18.88 -15.41
CA LEU A 185 13.99 19.95 -15.00
C LEU A 185 12.95 19.46 -13.96
N MET A 186 12.35 18.30 -14.19
CA MET A 186 11.42 17.67 -13.24
C MET A 186 12.10 17.35 -11.90
N LEU A 187 13.36 16.88 -11.94
CA LEU A 187 14.15 16.58 -10.74
C LEU A 187 14.41 17.85 -9.91
N VAL A 188 14.83 18.95 -10.54
CA VAL A 188 15.03 20.24 -9.86
C VAL A 188 13.72 20.70 -9.21
N GLY A 189 12.62 20.62 -9.95
CA GLY A 189 11.28 20.93 -9.42
C GLY A 189 10.92 20.06 -8.21
N ALA A 190 11.15 18.75 -8.29
CA ALA A 190 10.88 17.81 -7.21
C ALA A 190 11.73 18.06 -5.97
N VAL A 191 13.03 18.36 -6.13
CA VAL A 191 13.97 18.63 -5.03
C VAL A 191 13.59 19.90 -4.26
N ILE A 192 12.94 20.87 -4.89
CA ILE A 192 12.46 22.08 -4.21
C ILE A 192 11.06 21.87 -3.62
N MET A 193 10.15 21.29 -4.41
CA MET A 193 8.74 21.14 -4.03
C MET A 193 8.54 20.08 -2.94
N LEU A 194 9.21 18.92 -3.02
CA LEU A 194 9.02 17.86 -2.03
C LEU A 194 9.41 18.29 -0.61
N PRO A 195 10.57 18.90 -0.35
CA PRO A 195 10.89 19.40 0.98
C PRO A 195 9.92 20.48 1.45
N THR A 196 9.48 21.38 0.56
CA THR A 196 8.51 22.42 0.89
C THR A 196 7.18 21.81 1.36
N ILE A 197 6.65 20.83 0.62
CA ILE A 197 5.42 20.12 0.97
C ILE A 197 5.57 19.38 2.30
N LEU A 198 6.70 18.70 2.51
CA LEU A 198 6.99 17.96 3.73
C LEU A 198 7.10 18.88 4.95
N ILE A 199 7.80 20.02 4.82
CA ILE A 199 7.92 21.02 5.89
C ILE A 199 6.55 21.59 6.24
N TYR A 200 5.77 21.99 5.23
CA TYR A 200 4.42 22.52 5.44
C TYR A 200 3.52 21.48 6.12
N THR A 201 3.56 20.23 5.67
CA THR A 201 2.77 19.13 6.25
C THR A 201 3.20 18.85 7.69
N ALA A 202 4.50 18.79 7.97
CA ALA A 202 5.02 18.63 9.33
C ALA A 202 4.62 19.79 10.24
N TYR A 203 4.65 21.02 9.74
CA TYR A 203 4.20 22.21 10.45
C TYR A 203 2.70 22.12 10.80
N VAL A 204 1.85 21.79 9.83
CA VAL A 204 0.40 21.61 10.04
C VAL A 204 0.14 20.49 11.07
N TYR A 205 0.83 19.36 10.97
CA TYR A 205 0.71 18.27 11.93
C TYR A 205 1.14 18.67 13.34
N LYS A 206 2.20 19.48 13.47
CA LYS A 206 2.67 20.03 14.75
C LYS A 206 1.67 21.04 15.32
N LEU A 207 1.07 21.87 14.47
CA LEU A 207 0.09 22.89 14.86
C LEU A 207 -1.21 22.25 15.39
N PHE A 208 -1.70 21.19 14.74
CA PHE A 208 -2.89 20.44 15.16
C PHE A 208 -2.54 19.18 15.99
N TRP A 209 -1.44 19.22 16.73
CA TRP A 209 -1.05 18.12 17.59
C TRP A 209 -1.90 18.11 18.86
N GLY A 210 -2.51 16.98 19.17
CA GLY A 210 -3.45 16.84 20.27
C GLY A 210 -4.56 15.84 19.95
N LYS A 211 -5.27 15.42 21.01
CA LYS A 211 -6.53 14.67 20.88
C LYS A 211 -7.66 15.65 20.65
N VAL A 212 -8.68 15.20 19.92
CA VAL A 212 -9.92 15.96 19.75
C VAL A 212 -10.80 15.73 20.99
N ASN A 213 -11.07 16.78 21.76
CA ASN A 213 -11.98 16.73 22.89
C ASN A 213 -13.38 17.20 22.44
N LEU A 214 -14.43 16.59 23.00
CA LEU A 214 -15.82 16.95 22.68
C LEU A 214 -16.22 18.34 23.19
N GLU A 215 -15.52 18.87 24.19
CA GLU A 215 -15.81 20.17 24.82
C GLU A 215 -15.39 21.36 23.92
N ASP A 216 -14.40 21.17 23.03
CA ASP A 216 -13.94 22.24 22.12
C ASP A 216 -14.95 22.56 21.00
N GLY A 217 -15.97 21.72 20.79
CA GLY A 217 -17.01 21.90 19.77
C GLY A 217 -18.28 22.60 20.26
N TYR A 218 -18.43 22.88 21.55
CA TYR A 218 -19.67 23.36 22.17
C TYR A 218 -19.65 24.83 22.62
N HIS A 219 -18.70 25.62 22.15
CA HIS A 219 -18.71 27.07 22.30
C HIS A 219 -19.19 27.75 21.01
N GLY A 220 -20.51 27.75 20.82
CA GLY A 220 -21.29 28.60 19.94
C GLY A 220 -22.55 29.03 20.66
#